data_AF-A0A960ZBL6-F1
#
_entry.id   AF-A0A960ZBL6-F1
#
_cell.length_a   1.000
_cell.length_b   1.000
_cell.length_c   1.000
_cell.angle_alpha   90.00
_cell.angle_beta   90.00
_cell.angle_gamma   90.00
#
_symmetry.space_group_name_H-M   'P 1'
#
loop_
_entity.id
_entity.type
_entity.pdbx_description
1 polymer ?
#
loop_
_entity_poly.entity_id
_entity_poly.type
_entity_poly.pdbx_seq_one_letter_code
_entity_poly.pdbx_strand_id
1 'polypeptide(L)' 'MYEIEFTEKAKEDLQWFRKNEQAIILDGIESNLVYEPNIVTRNRKFLRPNSIAEWELGLEYYT' A
#
# COMPACT_ATOMS: atom_id res chain seq x y z
N MET A 1 -10.23 -3.13 -13.16
CA MET A 1 -9.18 -3.67 -12.28
C MET A 1 -7.89 -2.99 -12.69
N TYR A 2 -7.23 -2.32 -11.77
CA TYR A 2 -5.96 -1.65 -12.01
C TYR A 2 -4.81 -2.65 -11.83
N GLU A 3 -3.75 -2.48 -12.61
CA GLU A 3 -2.50 -3.21 -12.42
C GLU A 3 -1.65 -2.50 -11.37
N ILE A 4 -1.04 -3.28 -10.47
CA ILE A 4 -0.21 -2.76 -9.38
C ILE A 4 1.25 -3.06 -9.72
N GLU A 5 2.01 -2.00 -9.97
CA GLU A 5 3.44 -2.09 -10.22
C GLU A 5 4.24 -1.60 -9.01
N PHE A 6 5.25 -2.37 -8.62
CA PHE A 6 6.16 -2.01 -7.54
C PHE A 6 7.48 -1.50 -8.10
N THR A 7 7.95 -0.36 -7.57
CA THR A 7 9.31 0.10 -7.82
C THR A 7 10.32 -0.85 -7.20
N GLU A 8 11.55 -0.88 -7.71
CA GLU A 8 12.62 -1.72 -7.13
C GLU A 8 12.86 -1.37 -5.65
N LYS A 9 12.85 -0.08 -5.31
CA LYS A 9 12.96 0.36 -3.92
C LYS A 9 11.82 -0.17 -3.04
N ALA A 10 10.58 -0.18 -3.53
CA ALA A 10 9.46 -0.74 -2.77
C ALA A 10 9.63 -2.26 -2.53
N LYS A 11 10.22 -2.99 -3.49
CA LYS A 11 10.55 -4.41 -3.32
C LYS A 11 11.63 -4.61 -2.27
N GLU A 12 12.66 -3.77 -2.26
CA GLU A 12 13.72 -3.77 -1.24
C GLU A 12 13.14 -3.46 0.14
N ASP A 13 12.30 -2.42 0.26
CA ASP A 13 11.63 -2.04 1.51
C ASP A 13 10.77 -3.21 2.04
N LEU A 14 10.05 -3.90 1.15
CA LEU A 14 9.24 -5.07 1.52
C LEU A 14 10.08 -6.22 2.10
N GLN A 15 11.32 -6.40 1.62
CA GLN A 15 12.21 -7.48 2.09
C GLN A 15 12.66 -7.31 3.55
N TRP A 16 12.60 -6.10 4.11
CA TRP A 16 12.93 -5.84 5.52
C TRP A 16 11.93 -6.48 6.51
N PHE A 17 10.72 -6.76 6.05
CA PHE A 17 9.66 -7.37 6.86
C PHE A 17 9.76 -8.89 6.91
N ARG A 18 9.20 -9.52 7.94
CA ARG A 18 9.07 -10.98 8.02
C ARG A 18 8.09 -11.49 6.96
N LYS A 19 8.17 -12.78 6.62
CA LYS A 19 7.31 -13.36 5.57
C LYS A 19 5.82 -13.22 5.82
N ASN A 20 5.37 -13.32 7.07
CA ASN A 20 3.97 -13.11 7.43
C ASN A 20 3.56 -11.63 7.26
N GLU A 21 4.44 -10.70 7.61
CA GLU A 21 4.20 -9.26 7.43
C GLU A 21 4.17 -8.88 5.95
N GLN A 22 5.07 -9.45 5.14
CA GLN A 22 5.07 -9.28 3.68
C GLN A 22 3.72 -9.69 3.07
N ALA A 23 3.18 -10.85 3.46
CA ALA A 23 1.88 -11.31 2.98
C ALA A 23 0.75 -10.34 3.37
N ILE A 24 0.71 -9.91 4.63
CA ILE A 24 -0.29 -8.93 5.09
C ILE A 24 -0.20 -7.62 4.30
N ILE A 25 1.01 -7.15 4.00
CA ILE A 25 1.23 -5.94 3.21
C ILE A 25 0.70 -6.09 1.79
N LEU A 26 1.06 -7.19 1.12
CA LEU A 26 0.64 -7.45 -0.26
C LEU A 26 -0.87 -7.64 -0.38
N ASP A 27 -1.47 -8.45 0.50
CA ASP A 27 -2.92 -8.69 0.53
C ASP A 27 -3.69 -7.39 0.81
N GLY A 28 -3.15 -6.55 1.72
CA GLY A 28 -3.71 -5.26 2.05
C GLY A 28 -3.66 -4.27 0.89
N ILE A 29 -2.56 -4.24 0.14
CA ILE A 29 -2.41 -3.41 -1.07
C ILE A 29 -3.41 -3.85 -2.14
N GLU A 30 -3.47 -5.14 -2.45
CA GLU A 30 -4.37 -5.68 -3.47
C GLU A 30 -5.84 -5.40 -3.12
N SER A 31 -6.24 -5.71 -1.89
CA SER A 31 -7.61 -5.52 -1.41
C SER A 31 -8.09 -4.07 -1.48
N ASN A 32 -7.18 -3.10 -1.36
CA ASN A 32 -7.54 -1.68 -1.34
C ASN A 32 -7.40 -0.97 -2.69
N LEU A 33 -6.46 -1.38 -3.56
CA LEU A 33 -6.08 -0.60 -4.74
C LEU A 33 -6.58 -1.17 -6.07
N VAL A 34 -7.04 -2.41 -6.11
CA VAL A 34 -7.29 -3.09 -7.38
C VAL A 34 -8.52 -2.59 -8.15
N TYR A 35 -9.49 -1.97 -7.48
CA TYR A 35 -10.74 -1.47 -8.11
C TYR A 35 -10.82 0.04 -8.21
N GLU A 36 -10.58 0.79 -7.14
CA GLU A 36 -10.75 2.25 -7.09
C GLU A 36 -9.63 2.93 -6.30
N PRO A 37 -8.37 2.88 -6.76
CA PRO A 37 -7.21 3.34 -6.00
C PRO A 37 -7.17 4.85 -5.77
N ASN A 38 -7.93 5.65 -6.53
CA ASN A 38 -7.89 7.11 -6.47
C ASN A 38 -9.06 7.73 -5.67
N ILE A 39 -9.88 6.90 -5.02
CA ILE A 39 -10.99 7.36 -4.17
C ILE A 39 -10.50 7.44 -2.72
N VAL A 40 -10.74 8.55 -2.02
CA VAL A 40 -10.38 8.67 -0.60
C VAL A 40 -11.25 7.73 0.24
N THR A 41 -10.63 6.99 1.17
CA THR A 41 -11.32 6.13 2.13
C THR A 41 -10.80 6.37 3.54
N ARG A 42 -11.31 5.63 4.53
CA ARG A 42 -10.74 5.63 5.90
C ARG A 42 -9.26 5.24 5.90
N ASN A 43 -8.88 4.31 5.03
CA ASN A 43 -7.53 3.71 4.98
C ASN A 43 -6.66 4.32 3.89
N ARG A 44 -7.21 5.09 2.96
CA ARG A 44 -6.45 5.71 1.87
C ARG A 44 -6.69 7.20 1.83
N LYS A 45 -5.63 7.98 2.07
CA LYS A 45 -5.72 9.44 2.23
C LYS A 45 -4.61 10.13 1.47
N PHE A 46 -4.84 11.39 1.12
CA PHE A 46 -3.77 12.25 0.65
C PHE A 46 -2.84 12.60 1.81
N LEU A 47 -1.55 12.46 1.56
CA LEU A 47 -0.52 13.01 2.43
C LEU A 47 -0.48 14.53 2.27
N ARG A 48 0.00 15.22 3.30
CA ARG A 48 0.43 16.62 3.13
C ARG A 48 1.56 16.66 2.08
N PRO A 49 1.67 17.73 1.28
CA PRO A 49 2.72 17.83 0.26
C PRO A 49 4.10 17.46 0.80
N ASN A 50 4.74 16.45 0.20
CA ASN A 50 6.04 15.92 0.59
C ASN A 50 6.77 15.34 -0.63
N SER A 51 8.03 14.96 -0.46
CA SER A 51 8.90 14.47 -1.54
C SER A 51 8.87 12.95 -1.77
N ILE A 52 8.06 12.21 -1.00
CA ILE A 52 8.05 10.75 -0.99
C ILE A 52 6.84 10.21 -1.76
N ALA A 53 5.63 10.68 -1.41
CA ALA A 53 4.38 10.21 -2.00
C ALA A 53 3.23 11.20 -1.80
N GLU A 54 2.25 11.14 -2.70
CA GLU A 54 1.00 11.93 -2.60
C GLU A 54 -0.07 11.27 -1.75
N TRP A 55 -0.02 9.94 -1.62
CA TRP A 55 -1.02 9.12 -0.94
C TRP A 55 -0.40 8.26 0.14
N GLU A 56 -1.18 7.99 1.20
CA GLU A 56 -0.92 6.95 2.17
C GLU A 56 -2.00 5.87 2.11
N LEU A 57 -1.60 4.61 2.33
CA LEU A 57 -2.48 3.48 2.57
C LEU A 57 -2.17 2.89 3.95
N GLY A 58 -3.09 3.05 4.89
CA GLY A 58 -3.06 2.40 6.19
C GLY A 58 -3.62 0.99 6.10
N LEU A 59 -2.82 0.00 6.47
CA LEU A 59 -3.26 -1.38 6.61
C LEU A 59 -3.69 -1.59 8.06
N GLU A 60 -4.98 -1.45 8.36
CA GLU A 60 -5.51 -1.85 9.67
C GLU A 60 -5.29 -3.36 9.83
N TYR A 61 -4.67 -3.80 10.93
CA TYR A 61 -4.44 -5.22 11.19
C TYR A 61 -5.79 -5.94 11.28
N TYR A 62 -6.13 -6.75 10.29
CA TYR A 62 -7.17 -7.76 10.42
C TYR A 62 -6.64 -8.80 11.43
N THR A 63 -7.09 -8.70 12.68
CA THR A 63 -6.84 -9.69 13.74
C THR A 63 -8.02 -10.64 13.84
#